data_AF-A0A920JQQ0-F1
#
_entry.id   AF-A0A920JQQ0-F1
#
_cell.length_a   1.000
_cell.length_b   1.000
_cell.length_c   1.000
_cell.angle_alpha   90.00
_cell.angle_beta   90.00
_cell.angle_gamma   90.00
#
_symmetry.space_group_name_H-M   'P 1'
#
loop_
_entity.id
_entity.type
_entity.pdbx_description
1 polymer ?
#
loop_
_entity_poly.entity_id
_entity_poly.type
_entity_poly.pdbx_seq_one_letter_code
_entity_poly.pdbx_strand_id
1 'polypeptide(L)'
;MNKFIIFLFFLFTFPQFSFGASSSIDLRQVQIDLSNTSSLQRGAKIYVNNCLGCHTLKYQRYVKLVDHLGLDKSTIEQNLIFTTDQNGEKTKIGSLMINA
;
A
#
# COMPACT_ATOMS: atom_id res chain seq x y z
N MET A 1 -61.96 0.57 22.30
CA MET A 1 -60.99 1.63 21.97
C MET A 1 -59.62 1.41 22.62
N ASN A 2 -59.53 1.09 23.92
CA ASN A 2 -58.23 0.87 24.60
C ASN A 2 -57.38 -0.28 24.01
N LYS A 3 -58.00 -1.36 23.52
CA LYS A 3 -57.27 -2.47 22.88
C LYS A 3 -56.56 -2.06 21.58
N PHE A 4 -57.15 -1.12 20.84
CA PHE A 4 -56.56 -0.58 19.61
C PHE A 4 -55.38 0.34 19.91
N ILE A 5 -55.47 1.14 20.97
CA ILE A 5 -54.38 2.03 21.43
C ILE A 5 -53.19 1.21 21.93
N ILE A 6 -53.45 0.12 22.68
CA ILE A 6 -52.38 -0.80 23.15
C ILE A 6 -51.67 -1.47 21.97
N PHE A 7 -52.43 -1.89 20.94
CA PHE A 7 -51.85 -2.49 19.74
C PHE A 7 -50.98 -1.51 18.94
N LEU A 8 -51.43 -0.27 18.81
CA LEU A 8 -50.68 0.80 18.13
C LEU A 8 -49.40 1.18 18.89
N PHE A 9 -49.44 1.16 20.22
CA PHE A 9 -48.26 1.42 21.07
C PHE A 9 -47.22 0.28 20.98
N PHE A 10 -47.67 -0.97 20.89
CA PHE A 10 -46.79 -2.13 20.71
C PHE A 10 -46.11 -2.14 19.33
N LEU A 11 -46.81 -1.65 18.29
CA LEU A 11 -46.26 -1.51 16.95
C LEU A 11 -45.17 -0.41 16.87
N PHE A 12 -45.32 0.65 17.66
CA PHE A 12 -44.40 1.79 17.66
C PHE A 12 -43.14 1.57 18.54
N THR A 13 -43.18 0.60 19.45
CA THR A 13 -42.07 0.28 20.37
C THR A 13 -41.29 -0.98 19.99
N PHE A 14 -41.65 -1.60 18.86
CA PHE A 14 -40.94 -2.77 18.35
C PHE A 14 -39.50 -2.36 17.98
N PRO A 15 -38.46 -2.87 18.67
CA PRO A 15 -37.10 -2.43 18.43
C PRO A 15 -36.70 -2.78 16.99
N GLN A 16 -36.32 -1.76 16.22
CA GLN A 16 -35.71 -1.97 14.90
C GLN A 16 -34.30 -2.52 15.11
N PHE A 17 -34.17 -3.86 15.15
CA PHE A 17 -32.87 -4.51 15.11
C PHE A 17 -32.19 -4.14 13.80
N SER A 18 -31.20 -3.25 13.88
CA SER A 18 -30.31 -2.93 12.77
C SER A 18 -29.23 -4.01 12.70
N PHE A 19 -29.35 -4.93 11.75
CA PHE A 19 -28.29 -5.88 11.45
C PHE A 19 -27.27 -5.18 10.55
N GLY A 20 -26.05 -4.99 11.04
CA GLY A 20 -24.93 -4.58 10.20
C GLY A 20 -24.50 -5.75 9.32
N ALA A 21 -24.50 -5.56 8.00
CA ALA A 21 -23.90 -6.51 7.07
C ALA A 21 -22.37 -6.46 7.23
N SER A 22 -21.82 -7.28 8.13
CA SER A 22 -20.38 -7.55 8.15
C SER A 22 -20.13 -8.86 7.40
N SER A 23 -19.33 -8.81 6.35
CA SER A 23 -18.84 -10.02 5.70
C SER A 23 -17.68 -10.57 6.53
N SER A 24 -17.86 -11.76 7.12
CA SER A 24 -16.77 -12.52 7.73
C SER A 24 -15.91 -13.13 6.62
N ILE A 25 -15.17 -12.30 5.89
CA ILE A 25 -14.20 -12.77 4.90
C ILE A 25 -12.98 -13.23 5.68
N ASP A 26 -12.63 -14.50 5.53
CA ASP A 26 -11.37 -15.02 6.03
C ASP A 26 -10.21 -14.33 5.28
N LEU A 27 -9.52 -13.42 5.98
CA LEU A 27 -8.41 -12.69 5.42
C LEU A 27 -7.19 -13.59 5.40
N ARG A 28 -6.71 -13.93 4.21
CA ARG A 28 -5.43 -14.62 4.07
C ARG A 28 -4.30 -13.74 4.61
N GLN A 29 -3.53 -14.29 5.53
CA GLN A 29 -2.31 -13.67 6.02
C GLN A 29 -1.33 -13.47 4.88
N VAL A 30 -0.74 -12.28 4.80
CA VAL A 30 0.30 -12.00 3.81
C VAL A 30 1.55 -12.79 4.19
N GLN A 31 2.11 -13.52 3.23
CA GLN A 31 3.36 -14.26 3.41
C GLN A 31 4.49 -13.41 2.81
N ILE A 32 5.36 -12.87 3.67
CA ILE A 32 6.49 -12.03 3.25
C ILE A 32 7.76 -12.85 3.40
N ASP A 33 8.39 -13.16 2.28
CA ASP A 33 9.71 -13.78 2.23
C ASP A 33 10.76 -12.76 1.75
N LEU A 34 11.54 -12.24 2.70
CA LEU A 34 12.62 -11.28 2.42
C LEU A 34 13.87 -11.95 1.84
N SER A 35 13.95 -13.27 1.83
CA SER A 35 15.05 -14.01 1.19
C SER A 35 14.82 -14.25 -0.30
N ASN A 36 13.57 -14.06 -0.78
CA ASN A 36 13.22 -14.21 -2.19
C ASN A 36 13.62 -12.98 -3.01
N THR A 37 14.91 -12.88 -3.35
CA THR A 37 15.49 -11.76 -4.10
C THR A 37 14.77 -11.51 -5.42
N SER A 38 14.37 -12.54 -6.17
CA SER A 38 13.63 -12.37 -7.42
C SER A 38 12.27 -11.70 -7.23
N SER A 39 11.58 -12.01 -6.12
CA SER A 39 10.33 -11.34 -5.75
C SER A 39 10.58 -9.87 -5.40
N LEU A 40 11.62 -9.59 -4.60
CA LEU A 40 12.00 -8.23 -4.24
C LEU A 40 12.38 -7.39 -5.46
N GLN A 41 13.13 -7.95 -6.41
CA GLN A 41 13.48 -7.28 -7.67
C GLN A 41 12.24 -6.91 -8.49
N ARG A 42 11.27 -7.82 -8.61
CA ARG A 42 9.98 -7.53 -9.26
C ARG A 42 9.22 -6.44 -8.52
N GLY A 43 9.18 -6.50 -7.19
CA GLY A 43 8.56 -5.49 -6.34
C GLY A 43 9.18 -4.10 -6.53
N ALA A 44 10.50 -4.01 -6.56
CA ALA A 44 11.22 -2.75 -6.82
C ALA A 44 10.87 -2.16 -8.20
N LYS A 45 10.85 -3.00 -9.25
CA LYS A 45 10.42 -2.59 -10.59
C LYS A 45 8.98 -2.07 -10.60
N ILE A 46 8.05 -2.80 -9.95
CA ILE A 46 6.64 -2.39 -9.87
C ILE A 46 6.51 -1.05 -9.14
N TYR A 47 7.17 -0.92 -7.99
CA TYR A 47 7.13 0.30 -7.18
C TYR A 47 7.65 1.50 -7.96
N VAL A 48 8.82 1.40 -8.59
CA VAL A 48 9.40 2.51 -9.37
C VAL A 48 8.50 2.90 -10.56
N ASN A 49 7.96 1.91 -11.27
CA ASN A 49 7.21 2.19 -12.49
C ASN A 49 5.77 2.68 -12.25
N ASN A 50 5.18 2.39 -11.09
CA ASN A 50 3.74 2.62 -10.87
C ASN A 50 3.43 3.41 -9.59
N CYS A 51 4.26 3.31 -8.56
CA CYS A 51 3.97 3.88 -7.25
C CYS A 51 4.81 5.13 -6.99
N LEU A 52 6.08 5.15 -7.43
CA LEU A 52 7.02 6.23 -7.18
C LEU A 52 6.59 7.57 -7.77
N GLY A 53 5.67 7.59 -8.74
CA GLY A 53 5.10 8.85 -9.24
C GLY A 53 4.26 9.61 -8.21
N CYS A 54 3.71 8.94 -7.19
CA CYS A 54 2.86 9.56 -6.16
C CYS A 54 3.32 9.27 -4.72
N HIS A 55 4.05 8.17 -4.51
CA HIS A 55 4.48 7.70 -3.20
C HIS A 55 5.99 7.72 -3.07
N THR A 56 6.48 8.12 -1.90
CA THR A 56 7.91 8.24 -1.58
C THR A 56 8.35 7.14 -0.59
N LEU A 57 9.56 6.59 -0.76
CA LEU A 57 10.26 5.83 0.28
C LEU A 57 11.30 6.73 0.95
N LYS A 58 10.86 7.70 1.76
CA LYS A 58 11.71 8.79 2.31
C LYS A 58 12.85 8.33 3.22
N TYR A 59 12.84 7.08 3.66
CA TYR A 59 13.87 6.48 4.50
C TYR A 59 14.75 5.46 3.76
N GLN A 60 14.52 5.26 2.46
CA GLN A 60 15.29 4.36 1.62
C GLN A 60 16.20 5.14 0.68
N ARG A 61 17.40 4.60 0.44
CA ARG A 61 18.35 5.11 -0.55
C ARG A 61 18.54 4.07 -1.64
N TYR A 62 18.69 4.51 -2.89
CA TYR A 62 18.89 3.60 -4.02
C TYR A 62 20.11 2.68 -3.83
N VAL A 63 21.17 3.16 -3.17
CA VAL A 63 22.38 2.35 -2.88
C VAL A 63 22.08 1.11 -2.03
N LYS A 64 21.05 1.15 -1.16
CA LYS A 64 20.67 -0.01 -0.36
C LYS A 64 20.03 -1.12 -1.20
N LEU A 65 19.46 -0.78 -2.34
CA LEU A 65 18.92 -1.78 -3.26
C LEU A 65 20.00 -2.68 -3.85
N VAL A 66 21.26 -2.24 -3.90
CA VAL A 66 22.39 -3.09 -4.33
C VAL A 66 22.51 -4.31 -3.42
N ASP A 67 22.57 -4.07 -2.10
CA ASP A 67 22.72 -5.13 -1.11
C ASP A 67 21.45 -5.99 -1.01
N HIS A 68 20.27 -5.37 -1.05
CA HIS A 68 19.00 -6.07 -0.84
C HIS A 68 18.52 -6.85 -2.06
N LEU A 69 18.83 -6.38 -3.27
CA LEU A 69 18.38 -7.01 -4.52
C LEU A 69 19.47 -7.84 -5.20
N GLY A 70 20.71 -7.79 -4.72
CA GLY A 70 21.83 -8.48 -5.38
C GLY A 70 22.06 -8.00 -6.82
N LEU A 71 21.72 -6.74 -7.10
CA LEU A 71 21.89 -6.11 -8.41
C LEU A 71 23.09 -5.18 -8.37
N ASP A 72 23.85 -5.11 -9.45
CA ASP A 72 24.94 -4.15 -9.53
C ASP A 72 24.41 -2.71 -9.59
N LYS A 73 25.30 -1.78 -9.23
CA LYS A 73 25.00 -0.35 -9.20
C LYS A 73 24.48 0.16 -10.55
N SER A 74 25.10 -0.29 -11.64
CA SER A 74 24.76 0.14 -13.00
C SER A 74 23.32 -0.23 -13.36
N THR A 75 22.90 -1.45 -13.02
CA THR A 75 21.56 -1.95 -13.26
C THR A 75 20.52 -1.13 -12.50
N ILE A 76 20.78 -0.80 -11.24
CA ILE A 76 19.91 0.08 -10.45
C ILE A 76 19.82 1.47 -11.07
N GLU A 77 20.95 2.11 -11.40
CA GLU A 77 20.98 3.45 -11.99
C GLU A 77 20.29 3.54 -13.35
N GLN A 78 20.37 2.47 -14.15
CA GLN A 78 19.76 2.42 -15.48
C GLN A 78 18.27 2.08 -15.45
N ASN A 79 17.85 1.22 -14.52
CA ASN A 79 16.51 0.61 -14.57
C ASN A 79 15.58 1.02 -13.42
N LEU A 80 16.07 1.66 -12.36
CA LEU A 80 15.26 2.03 -11.19
C LEU A 80 15.33 3.51 -10.83
N ILE A 81 16.22 4.30 -11.44
CA ILE A 81 16.37 5.73 -11.15
C ILE A 81 15.93 6.57 -12.36
N PHE A 82 14.67 6.99 -12.34
CA PHE A 82 14.05 7.82 -13.39
C PHE A 82 13.61 9.20 -12.90
N THR A 83 13.86 9.53 -11.64
CA THR A 83 13.43 10.80 -11.03
C THR A 83 14.52 11.86 -11.08
N THR A 84 14.13 13.11 -10.87
CA THR A 84 15.02 14.25 -10.64
C THR A 84 14.87 14.75 -9.21
N ASP A 85 15.84 15.50 -8.72
CA ASP A 85 15.70 16.26 -7.47
C ASP A 85 14.91 17.55 -7.68
N GLN A 86 14.75 18.31 -6.59
CA GLN A 86 14.04 19.59 -6.57
C GLN A 86 14.62 20.67 -7.50
N ASN A 87 15.87 20.52 -7.93
CA ASN A 87 16.54 21.43 -8.86
C ASN A 87 16.44 20.93 -10.32
N GLY A 88 15.77 19.81 -10.56
CA GLY A 88 15.67 19.18 -11.88
C GLY A 88 16.88 18.31 -12.24
N GLU A 89 17.82 18.09 -11.32
CA GLU A 89 19.01 17.27 -11.59
C GLU A 89 18.68 15.79 -11.47
N LYS A 90 19.29 14.94 -12.31
CA LYS A 90 19.05 13.49 -12.26
C LYS A 90 19.42 12.94 -10.87
N THR A 91 18.49 12.21 -10.26
CA THR A 91 18.70 11.52 -9.00
C THR A 91 19.87 10.53 -9.11
N LYS A 92 20.68 10.42 -8.05
CA LYS A 92 21.89 9.59 -8.01
C LYS A 92 21.68 8.38 -7.11
N ILE A 93 22.52 7.36 -7.27
CA ILE A 93 22.47 6.13 -6.45
C ILE A 93 22.48 6.38 -4.93
N GLY A 94 23.15 7.42 -4.45
CA GLY A 94 23.23 7.75 -3.02
C GLY A 94 22.00 8.48 -2.49
N SER A 95 21.13 8.95 -3.38
CA SER A 95 19.97 9.78 -3.03
C SER A 95 18.88 8.96 -2.35
N LEU A 96 18.01 9.67 -1.62
CA LEU A 96 16.76 9.12 -1.11
C LEU A 96 15.79 8.87 -2.26
N MET A 97 14.90 7.90 -2.08
CA MET A 97 13.86 7.56 -3.05
C MET A 97 12.64 8.46 -2.84
N ILE A 98 12.73 9.70 -3.33
CA ILE A 98 11.66 10.68 -3.33
C ILE A 98 10.90 10.59 -4.65
N ASN A 99 9.56 10.73 -4.59
CA ASN A 99 8.72 10.83 -5.77
C ASN A 99 9.16 12.02 -6.63
N ALA A 100 9.06 11.85 -7.95
CA ALA A 100 9.24 12.95 -8.88
C ALA A 100 8.18 14.04 -8.65
#